data_AF-A0A2D4K284-F1
#
_entry.id   AF-A0A2D4K284-F1
#
_cell.length_a   1.000
_cell.length_b   1.000
_cell.length_c   1.000
_cell.angle_alpha   90.00
_cell.angle_beta   90.00
_cell.angle_gamma   90.00
#
_symmetry.space_group_name_H-M   'P 1'
#
loop_
_entity.id
_entity.type
_entity.pdbx_description
1 polymer ?
#
loop_
_entity_poly.entity_id
_entity_poly.type
_entity_poly.pdbx_seq_one_letter_code
_entity_poly.pdbx_strand_id
1 'polypeptide(L)'
;RSLSGARWPAWGAGILSAAARPVALNPAAAPALQEALENAGRIIDRQIQEDRCYPDLSELLNVPAPGSPSVSGMSDMDYPLQGPGFLSIPCLPEISSIRRVPLPHELVEQFGHMQCNCMMGVFPEISRAWLTIDSDIFMWNYEDGGDLAYFDGLSETILAVGLVKPKAGIFQPHIRHLLVLATPVDIVILGLSYTPLQAGSGTLNDSMSGGMQLLPDPLYSLPTDNTYLLTITSAENGRIFMAGKDGCLYEVA
;
A
#
# COMPACT_ATOMS: atom_id res chain seq x y z
N ARG A 1 23.02 44.43 41.37
CA ARG A 1 21.85 44.04 40.54
C ARG A 1 22.29 42.85 39.69
N SER A 2 22.39 41.64 40.22
CA SER A 2 21.31 40.74 40.68
C SER A 2 20.41 40.29 39.54
N LEU A 3 20.74 39.13 38.95
CA LEU A 3 19.83 38.04 38.60
C LEU A 3 20.64 36.74 38.84
N SER A 4 20.54 36.06 39.99
CA SER A 4 19.61 34.93 40.23
C SER A 4 19.58 33.96 39.05
N GLY A 5 20.07 32.71 39.10
CA GLY A 5 20.13 31.77 40.20
C GLY A 5 19.22 30.59 39.86
N ALA A 6 19.78 29.48 39.37
CA ALA A 6 19.21 28.13 39.51
C ALA A 6 20.27 27.09 39.11
N ARG A 7 20.77 26.40 40.13
CA ARG A 7 21.79 25.36 40.11
C ARG A 7 21.04 24.02 40.07
N TRP A 8 21.30 23.19 39.08
CA TRP A 8 20.74 21.83 38.98
C TRP A 8 21.20 21.00 40.19
N PRO A 9 20.30 20.39 40.98
CA PRO A 9 20.72 19.55 42.08
C PRO A 9 21.08 18.14 41.59
N ALA A 10 22.24 17.69 42.06
CA ALA A 10 22.72 16.32 41.98
C ALA A 10 21.74 15.37 42.66
N TRP A 11 21.46 14.24 42.00
CA TRP A 11 20.62 13.18 42.53
C TRP A 11 21.42 12.41 43.59
N GLY A 12 21.21 12.79 44.85
CA GLY A 12 21.65 12.05 46.02
C GLY A 12 20.73 10.87 46.30
N ALA A 13 21.34 9.71 46.44
CA ALA A 13 20.72 8.48 46.89
C ALA A 13 20.07 8.65 48.28
N GLY A 14 18.89 8.04 48.44
CA GLY A 14 18.28 7.76 49.75
C GLY A 14 17.17 8.71 50.15
N ILE A 15 15.92 8.32 49.91
CA ILE A 15 14.84 8.28 50.91
C ILE A 15 13.88 7.16 50.50
N LEU A 16 13.94 6.12 51.31
CA LEU A 16 13.01 5.04 51.61
C LEU A 16 11.64 5.08 50.90
N SER A 17 11.40 3.97 50.17
CA SER A 17 10.12 3.35 49.84
C SER A 17 8.92 3.93 50.60
N ALA A 18 8.15 4.80 49.94
CA ALA A 18 6.74 4.94 50.26
C ALA A 18 6.05 3.65 49.79
N ALA A 19 6.00 2.66 50.68
CA ALA A 19 5.22 1.46 50.48
C ALA A 19 3.79 1.89 50.11
N ALA A 20 3.38 1.64 48.88
CA ALA A 20 1.97 1.58 48.53
C ALA A 20 1.36 0.60 49.51
N ARG A 21 0.58 1.10 50.48
CA ARG A 21 -0.19 0.25 51.39
C ARG A 21 -0.97 -0.70 50.48
N PRO A 22 -0.86 -2.03 50.63
CA PRO A 22 -1.75 -2.92 49.92
C PRO A 22 -3.14 -2.51 50.39
N VAL A 23 -3.95 -1.97 49.47
CA VAL A 23 -5.39 -1.89 49.68
C VAL A 23 -5.77 -3.34 49.91
N ALA A 24 -6.08 -3.68 51.16
CA ALA A 24 -6.63 -4.99 51.47
C ALA A 24 -7.87 -5.12 50.59
N LEU A 25 -7.81 -6.00 49.59
CA LEU A 25 -8.96 -6.39 48.80
C LEU A 25 -9.97 -6.92 49.81
N ASN A 26 -10.98 -6.12 50.11
CA ASN A 26 -12.06 -6.53 50.98
C ASN A 26 -12.67 -7.79 50.32
N PRO A 27 -12.70 -8.96 50.98
CA PRO A 27 -13.20 -10.18 50.35
C PRO A 27 -14.68 -10.09 49.95
N ALA A 28 -15.41 -9.11 50.49
CA ALA A 28 -16.76 -8.73 50.07
C ALA A 28 -16.84 -7.92 48.75
N ALA A 29 -15.71 -7.38 48.25
CA ALA A 29 -15.64 -6.63 46.99
C ALA A 29 -15.33 -7.51 45.77
N ALA A 30 -14.86 -8.75 45.97
CA ALA A 30 -14.62 -9.70 44.90
C ALA A 30 -15.87 -10.06 44.06
N PRO A 31 -17.06 -10.32 44.65
CA PRO A 31 -18.27 -10.57 43.86
C PRO A 31 -18.77 -9.31 43.14
N ALA A 32 -18.65 -8.14 43.77
CA ALA A 32 -19.02 -6.86 43.14
C ALA A 32 -18.10 -6.50 41.96
N LEU A 33 -16.81 -6.84 42.06
CA LEU A 33 -15.85 -6.68 40.98
C LEU A 33 -16.13 -7.67 39.83
N GLN A 34 -16.47 -8.92 40.14
CA GLN A 34 -16.86 -9.93 39.15
C GLN A 34 -18.12 -9.48 38.39
N GLU A 35 -19.14 -9.01 39.11
CA GLU A 35 -20.38 -8.49 38.51
C GLU A 35 -20.12 -7.24 37.66
N ALA A 36 -19.24 -6.34 38.11
CA ALA A 36 -18.83 -5.17 37.33
C ALA A 36 -18.11 -5.57 36.04
N LEU A 37 -17.26 -6.60 36.06
CA LEU A 37 -16.58 -7.14 34.88
C LEU A 37 -17.56 -7.81 33.91
N GLU A 38 -18.51 -8.59 34.40
CA GLU A 38 -19.55 -9.21 33.57
C GLU A 38 -20.48 -8.16 32.95
N ASN A 39 -20.82 -7.11 33.70
CA ASN A 39 -21.58 -5.97 33.19
C ASN A 39 -20.79 -5.22 32.11
N ALA A 40 -19.49 -5.00 32.32
CA ALA A 40 -18.62 -4.38 31.31
C ALA A 40 -18.52 -5.24 30.03
N GLY A 41 -18.37 -6.56 30.18
CA GLY A 41 -18.38 -7.51 29.06
C GLY A 41 -19.67 -7.43 28.24
N ARG A 42 -20.83 -7.44 28.92
CA ARG A 42 -22.14 -7.29 28.26
C ARG A 42 -22.27 -5.96 27.50
N ILE A 43 -21.70 -4.88 28.02
CA ILE A 43 -21.70 -3.58 27.32
C ILE A 43 -20.83 -3.63 26.06
N ILE A 44 -19.62 -4.21 26.15
CA ILE A 44 -18.73 -4.36 24.99
C ILE A 44 -19.37 -5.22 23.91
N ASP A 45 -19.94 -6.37 24.28
CA ASP A 45 -20.62 -7.27 23.34
C ASP A 45 -21.78 -6.57 22.62
N ARG A 46 -22.55 -5.76 23.37
CA ARG A 46 -23.62 -4.96 22.78
C ARG A 46 -23.07 -3.95 21.76
N GLN A 47 -21.99 -3.24 22.08
CA GLN A 47 -21.40 -2.25 21.16
C GLN A 47 -20.82 -2.93 19.90
N ILE A 48 -20.14 -4.07 20.04
CA ILE A 48 -19.66 -4.84 18.89
C ILE A 48 -20.83 -5.31 18.01
N GLN A 49 -21.94 -5.72 18.63
CA GLN A 49 -23.13 -6.12 17.89
C GLN A 49 -23.77 -4.93 17.16
N GLU A 50 -23.83 -3.76 17.80
CA GLU A 50 -24.31 -2.52 17.19
C GLU A 50 -23.42 -2.11 16.00
N ASP A 51 -22.08 -2.16 16.16
CA ASP A 51 -21.11 -1.87 15.09
C ASP A 51 -21.22 -2.86 13.91
N ARG A 52 -21.47 -4.14 14.19
CA ARG A 52 -21.69 -5.16 13.15
C ARG A 52 -23.01 -4.97 12.39
N CYS A 53 -23.98 -4.32 13.02
CA CYS A 53 -25.26 -3.98 12.41
C CYS A 53 -25.23 -2.62 11.69
N TYR A 54 -24.04 -2.03 11.48
CA TYR A 54 -23.91 -0.84 10.66
C TYR A 54 -24.45 -1.11 9.24
N PRO A 55 -25.29 -0.23 8.68
CA PRO A 55 -25.89 -0.42 7.36
C PRO A 55 -24.85 -0.62 6.27
N ASP A 56 -25.18 -1.43 5.27
CA ASP A 56 -24.29 -1.62 4.11
C ASP A 56 -24.20 -0.33 3.27
N LEU A 57 -23.10 -0.18 2.53
CA LEU A 57 -22.90 0.98 1.68
C LEU A 57 -24.01 1.12 0.62
N SER A 58 -24.51 0.00 0.10
CA SER A 58 -25.63 0.01 -0.87
C SER A 58 -26.93 0.57 -0.28
N GLU A 59 -27.19 0.29 1.00
CA GLU A 59 -28.33 0.81 1.75
C GLU A 59 -28.16 2.30 2.06
N LEU A 60 -26.95 2.72 2.47
CA LEU A 60 -26.62 4.13 2.71
C LEU A 60 -26.75 4.99 1.44
N LEU A 61 -26.39 4.42 0.29
CA LEU A 61 -26.50 5.07 -1.02
C LEU A 61 -27.91 4.99 -1.61
N ASN A 62 -28.87 4.36 -0.92
CA ASN A 62 -30.25 4.14 -1.39
C ASN A 62 -30.32 3.58 -2.82
N VAL A 63 -29.47 2.60 -3.14
CA VAL A 63 -29.44 1.98 -4.49
C VAL A 63 -30.75 1.21 -4.72
N PRO A 64 -31.64 1.64 -5.63
CA PRO A 64 -32.99 1.08 -5.74
C PRO A 64 -33.03 -0.36 -6.28
N ALA A 65 -32.03 -0.78 -7.07
CA ALA A 65 -31.83 -2.15 -7.53
C ALA A 65 -30.36 -2.43 -7.88
N PRO A 66 -29.90 -3.69 -7.86
CA PRO A 66 -28.57 -4.05 -8.37
C PRO A 66 -28.41 -3.57 -9.83
N GLY A 67 -27.43 -2.70 -10.07
CA GLY A 67 -27.16 -2.13 -11.40
C GLY A 67 -27.93 -0.85 -11.76
N SER A 68 -28.78 -0.32 -10.86
CA SER A 68 -29.36 1.02 -11.05
C SER A 68 -28.41 2.11 -10.52
N PRO A 69 -28.25 3.24 -11.21
CA PRO A 69 -27.44 4.35 -10.71
C PRO A 69 -28.09 4.98 -9.47
N SER A 70 -27.28 5.28 -8.44
CA SER A 70 -27.66 6.20 -7.37
C SER A 70 -27.23 7.63 -7.73
N VAL A 71 -27.82 8.62 -7.06
CA VAL A 71 -27.46 10.05 -7.21
C VAL A 71 -27.09 10.59 -5.85
N SER A 72 -25.97 11.30 -5.78
CA SER A 72 -25.49 12.00 -4.59
C SER A 72 -25.17 13.46 -4.92
N GLY A 73 -25.11 14.29 -3.89
CA GLY A 73 -24.88 15.73 -3.96
C GLY A 73 -25.79 16.49 -4.91
N MET A 74 -27.09 16.34 -4.67
CA MET A 74 -28.12 17.12 -5.35
C MET A 74 -28.14 18.58 -4.88
N SER A 75 -27.41 18.93 -3.82
CA SER A 75 -27.22 20.32 -3.39
C SER A 75 -25.77 20.77 -3.54
N ASP A 76 -25.58 22.05 -3.86
CA ASP A 76 -24.25 22.69 -3.95
C ASP A 76 -23.47 22.63 -2.62
N MET A 77 -24.15 22.32 -1.51
CA MET A 77 -23.55 22.19 -0.18
C MET A 77 -23.03 20.78 0.11
N ASP A 78 -23.44 19.77 -0.68
CA ASP A 78 -23.00 18.38 -0.52
C ASP A 78 -21.61 18.16 -1.12
N TYR A 79 -21.19 19.01 -2.07
CA TYR A 79 -19.86 19.03 -2.68
C TYR A 79 -19.26 20.44 -2.62
N PRO A 80 -18.85 20.93 -1.44
CA PRO A 80 -18.25 22.25 -1.34
C PRO A 80 -16.98 22.30 -2.18
N LEU A 81 -16.95 23.19 -3.18
CA LEU A 81 -15.79 23.37 -4.06
C LEU A 81 -14.56 23.76 -3.22
N GLN A 82 -13.55 22.89 -3.23
CA GLN A 82 -12.27 23.13 -2.57
C GLN A 82 -11.43 24.11 -3.41
N GLY A 83 -11.77 25.39 -3.34
CA GLY A 83 -11.04 26.48 -3.99
C GLY A 83 -10.52 27.50 -2.96
N PRO A 84 -9.37 28.15 -3.20
CA PRO A 84 -8.90 29.24 -2.33
C PRO A 84 -9.93 30.38 -2.35
N GLY A 85 -10.66 30.56 -1.25
CA GLY A 85 -11.68 31.60 -1.07
C GLY A 85 -13.13 31.11 -0.87
N PHE A 86 -13.38 29.79 -0.92
CA PHE A 86 -14.70 29.21 -0.64
C PHE A 86 -14.73 28.48 0.71
N LEU A 87 -15.93 28.32 1.27
CA LEU A 87 -16.18 27.66 2.55
C LEU A 87 -15.74 26.19 2.48
N SER A 88 -14.48 25.91 2.77
CA SER A 88 -14.06 24.58 3.21
C SER A 88 -14.86 24.25 4.45
N ILE A 89 -15.56 23.12 4.53
CA ILE A 89 -16.07 22.63 5.82
C ILE A 89 -14.83 22.36 6.68
N PRO A 90 -14.48 23.21 7.66
CA PRO A 90 -13.16 23.14 8.29
C PRO A 90 -12.99 21.90 9.17
N CYS A 91 -14.08 21.17 9.45
CA CYS A 91 -14.09 20.06 10.40
C CYS A 91 -14.08 18.66 9.79
N LEU A 92 -14.09 18.49 8.46
CA LEU A 92 -14.12 17.18 7.82
C LEU A 92 -13.29 17.12 6.51
N PRO A 93 -11.98 17.43 6.51
CA PRO A 93 -11.14 17.02 5.39
C PRO A 93 -10.99 15.49 5.41
N GLU A 94 -11.81 14.77 4.64
CA GLU A 94 -11.72 13.31 4.48
C GLU A 94 -10.34 12.88 3.95
N ILE A 95 -9.72 13.75 3.14
CA ILE A 95 -8.40 13.54 2.56
C ILE A 95 -7.54 14.78 2.83
N SER A 96 -6.28 14.56 3.21
CA SER A 96 -5.27 15.61 3.32
C SER A 96 -3.97 15.17 2.67
N SER A 97 -3.24 16.11 2.07
CA SER A 97 -1.92 15.85 1.47
C SER A 97 -0.88 15.75 2.59
N ILE A 98 -0.46 14.53 2.93
CA ILE A 98 0.53 14.29 4.00
C ILE A 98 1.96 14.43 3.48
N ARG A 99 2.26 13.87 2.30
CA ARG A 99 3.60 13.85 1.71
C ARG A 99 3.53 14.01 0.19
N ARG A 100 4.54 14.67 -0.38
CA ARG A 100 4.80 14.69 -1.83
C ARG A 100 6.25 14.28 -2.06
N VAL A 101 6.44 13.23 -2.83
CA VAL A 101 7.76 12.70 -3.19
C VAL A 101 7.95 12.99 -4.68
N PRO A 102 8.98 13.78 -5.08
CA PRO A 102 9.26 14.02 -6.49
C PRO A 102 9.78 12.75 -7.16
N LEU A 103 9.77 12.73 -8.49
CA LEU A 103 10.45 11.67 -9.25
C LEU A 103 11.95 11.67 -8.90
N PRO A 104 12.58 10.49 -8.72
CA PRO A 104 14.03 10.40 -8.55
C PRO A 104 14.76 11.13 -9.68
N HIS A 105 15.76 11.93 -9.33
CA HIS A 105 16.51 12.74 -10.29
C HIS A 105 17.19 11.91 -11.38
N GLU A 106 17.59 10.69 -11.03
CA GLU A 106 18.16 9.70 -11.95
C GLU A 106 17.22 9.38 -13.12
N LEU A 107 15.89 9.44 -12.89
CA LEU A 107 14.88 9.21 -13.93
C LEU A 107 14.62 10.46 -14.78
N VAL A 108 14.80 11.65 -14.22
CA VAL A 108 14.61 12.91 -14.95
C VAL A 108 15.55 12.98 -16.16
N GLU A 109 16.78 12.48 -16.00
CA GLU A 109 17.77 12.41 -17.07
C GLU A 109 17.39 11.40 -18.18
N GLN A 110 16.66 10.34 -17.83
CA GLN A 110 16.24 9.32 -18.79
C GLN A 110 15.17 9.82 -19.76
N PHE A 111 14.35 10.79 -19.37
CA PHE A 111 13.37 11.41 -20.28
C PHE A 111 14.04 12.10 -21.49
N GLY A 112 15.30 12.54 -21.35
CA GLY A 112 16.06 13.12 -22.47
C GLY A 112 16.37 12.10 -23.58
N HIS A 113 16.31 10.81 -23.29
CA HIS A 113 16.61 9.72 -24.22
C HIS A 113 15.35 9.06 -24.81
N MET A 114 14.16 9.47 -24.36
CA MET A 114 12.88 8.92 -24.81
C MET A 114 12.68 9.13 -26.31
N GLN A 115 12.38 8.05 -27.03
CA GLN A 115 12.17 8.06 -28.47
C GLN A 115 10.69 8.01 -28.85
N CYS A 116 9.89 7.14 -28.23
CA CYS A 116 8.54 6.87 -28.73
C CYS A 116 7.45 6.64 -27.69
N ASN A 117 7.71 5.95 -26.57
CA ASN A 117 6.68 5.60 -25.60
C ASN A 117 7.13 5.82 -24.15
N CYS A 118 6.20 6.30 -23.33
CA CYS A 118 6.40 6.39 -21.89
C CYS A 118 5.09 6.15 -21.15
N MET A 119 5.12 5.21 -20.20
CA MET A 119 4.01 4.92 -19.28
C MET A 119 4.52 4.89 -17.85
N MET A 120 3.65 5.24 -16.92
CA MET A 120 3.94 5.19 -15.49
C MET A 120 2.76 4.60 -14.73
N GLY A 121 3.06 4.09 -13.56
CA GLY A 121 2.03 3.61 -12.66
C GLY A 121 2.58 3.31 -11.28
N VAL A 122 1.71 2.74 -10.45
CA VAL A 122 2.05 2.33 -9.09
C VAL A 122 1.62 0.89 -8.87
N PHE A 123 2.40 0.18 -8.07
CA PHE A 123 2.09 -1.10 -7.51
C PHE A 123 2.01 -0.98 -5.98
N PRO A 124 0.81 -0.64 -5.45
CA PRO A 124 0.62 -0.46 -4.02
C PRO A 124 0.93 -1.72 -3.20
N GLU A 125 0.72 -2.91 -3.79
CA GLU A 125 0.99 -4.20 -3.13
C GLU A 125 2.46 -4.36 -2.70
N ILE A 126 3.37 -3.65 -3.38
CA ILE A 126 4.81 -3.75 -3.15
C ILE A 126 5.44 -2.41 -2.78
N SER A 127 4.62 -1.38 -2.57
CA SER A 127 5.05 0.00 -2.33
C SER A 127 6.06 0.50 -3.38
N ARG A 128 5.80 0.25 -4.66
CA ARG A 128 6.67 0.71 -5.76
C ARG A 128 5.91 1.51 -6.79
N ALA A 129 6.54 2.57 -7.30
CA ALA A 129 6.14 3.21 -8.53
C ALA A 129 7.00 2.65 -9.67
N TRP A 130 6.49 2.71 -10.89
CA TRP A 130 7.20 2.27 -12.06
C TRP A 130 7.07 3.27 -13.20
N LEU A 131 8.08 3.29 -14.06
CA LEU A 131 8.19 4.13 -15.25
C LEU A 131 8.78 3.28 -16.36
N THR A 132 8.18 3.35 -17.54
CA THR A 132 8.73 2.74 -18.75
C THR A 132 9.16 3.84 -19.70
N ILE A 133 10.31 3.67 -20.32
CA ILE A 133 10.81 4.54 -21.39
C ILE A 133 11.25 3.60 -22.51
N ASP A 134 10.47 3.57 -23.58
CA ASP A 134 10.66 2.67 -24.71
C ASP A 134 10.77 1.19 -24.27
N SER A 135 11.96 0.60 -24.27
CA SER A 135 12.24 -0.80 -23.88
C SER A 135 12.56 -0.98 -22.39
N ASP A 136 12.85 0.11 -21.69
CA ASP A 136 13.43 0.05 -20.36
C ASP A 136 12.35 0.29 -19.30
N ILE A 137 12.43 -0.45 -18.19
CA ILE A 137 11.55 -0.24 -17.04
C ILE A 137 12.36 0.11 -15.80
N PHE A 138 11.88 1.12 -15.08
CA PHE A 138 12.41 1.60 -13.82
C PHE A 138 11.36 1.41 -12.73
N MET A 139 11.78 1.00 -11.54
CA MET A 139 10.91 0.82 -10.38
C MET A 139 11.60 1.37 -9.14
N TRP A 140 10.88 2.15 -8.33
CA TRP A 140 11.43 2.75 -7.11
C TRP A 140 10.39 2.77 -6.01
N ASN A 141 10.84 2.92 -4.76
CA ASN A 141 9.96 3.11 -3.63
C ASN A 141 9.32 4.50 -3.67
N TYR A 142 7.99 4.58 -3.81
CA TYR A 142 7.31 5.88 -3.87
C TYR A 142 7.19 6.58 -2.52
N GLU A 143 7.51 5.90 -1.41
CA GLU A 143 7.44 6.48 -0.05
C GLU A 143 8.59 7.45 0.23
N ASP A 144 9.79 7.13 -0.25
CA ASP A 144 11.04 7.86 0.01
C ASP A 144 11.84 8.20 -1.27
N GLY A 145 11.47 7.65 -2.43
CA GLY A 145 12.20 7.82 -3.68
C GLY A 145 13.43 6.90 -3.83
N GLY A 146 13.66 6.00 -2.87
CA GLY A 146 14.83 5.12 -2.84
C GLY A 146 14.60 3.79 -3.57
N ASP A 147 15.56 2.87 -3.41
CA ASP A 147 15.49 1.49 -3.93
C ASP A 147 15.16 1.42 -5.43
N LEU A 148 15.83 2.27 -6.22
CA LEU A 148 15.69 2.31 -7.67
C LEU A 148 16.28 1.04 -8.30
N ALA A 149 15.42 0.23 -8.89
CA ALA A 149 15.78 -0.89 -9.76
C ALA A 149 15.42 -0.54 -11.20
N TYR A 150 16.16 -1.11 -12.16
CA TYR A 150 15.85 -1.00 -13.58
C TYR A 150 16.07 -2.33 -14.29
N PHE A 151 15.45 -2.46 -15.45
CA PHE A 151 15.66 -3.56 -16.37
C PHE A 151 15.64 -3.04 -17.81
N ASP A 152 16.71 -3.35 -18.53
CA ASP A 152 17.04 -2.94 -19.91
C ASP A 152 17.25 -4.17 -20.83
N GLY A 153 16.71 -5.33 -20.43
CA GLY A 153 16.89 -6.59 -21.16
C GLY A 153 15.97 -6.76 -22.37
N LEU A 154 15.12 -5.79 -22.70
CA LEU A 154 14.22 -5.85 -23.84
C LEU A 154 14.80 -5.09 -25.04
N SER A 155 14.57 -5.63 -26.25
CA SER A 155 14.92 -4.93 -27.49
C SER A 155 13.78 -4.07 -28.04
N GLU A 156 12.55 -4.39 -27.66
CA GLU A 156 11.33 -3.79 -28.19
C GLU A 156 10.62 -2.95 -27.13
N THR A 157 9.82 -1.98 -27.59
CA THR A 157 9.07 -1.08 -26.72
C THR A 157 8.06 -1.82 -25.85
N ILE A 158 8.03 -1.50 -24.56
CA ILE A 158 7.04 -2.00 -23.61
C ILE A 158 5.67 -1.39 -23.92
N LEU A 159 4.67 -2.25 -24.12
CA LEU A 159 3.28 -1.89 -24.40
C LEU A 159 2.38 -1.97 -23.15
N ALA A 160 2.66 -2.92 -22.26
CA ALA A 160 1.93 -3.09 -21.01
C ALA A 160 2.81 -3.70 -19.92
N VAL A 161 2.52 -3.34 -18.68
CA VAL A 161 3.19 -3.82 -17.47
C VAL A 161 2.14 -4.35 -16.50
N GLY A 162 2.37 -5.52 -15.92
CA GLY A 162 1.49 -6.12 -14.92
C GLY A 162 2.26 -6.71 -13.75
N LEU A 163 1.82 -6.44 -12.53
CA LEU A 163 2.29 -7.12 -11.34
C LEU A 163 1.36 -8.30 -11.03
N VAL A 164 1.94 -9.48 -10.85
CA VAL A 164 1.20 -10.73 -10.66
C VAL A 164 1.72 -11.53 -9.48
N LYS A 165 0.83 -12.22 -8.77
CA LYS A 165 1.20 -13.20 -7.74
C LYS A 165 1.58 -14.54 -8.41
N PRO A 166 2.75 -15.13 -8.06
CA PRO A 166 3.17 -16.39 -8.63
C PRO A 166 2.20 -17.51 -8.26
N LYS A 167 1.93 -18.40 -9.22
CA LYS A 167 1.13 -19.61 -8.98
C LYS A 167 1.85 -20.52 -7.99
N ALA A 168 1.10 -20.99 -6.98
CA ALA A 168 1.64 -21.82 -5.91
C ALA A 168 2.29 -23.11 -6.47
N GLY A 169 3.48 -23.43 -5.97
CA GLY A 169 4.20 -24.66 -6.32
C GLY A 169 5.00 -24.63 -7.64
N ILE A 170 5.02 -23.51 -8.37
CA ILE A 170 5.81 -23.37 -9.61
C ILE A 170 7.15 -22.68 -9.36
N PHE A 171 7.13 -21.58 -8.61
CA PHE A 171 8.30 -20.73 -8.41
C PHE A 171 8.99 -21.00 -7.08
N GLN A 172 10.27 -20.59 -6.98
CA GLN A 172 11.02 -20.67 -5.74
C GLN A 172 10.37 -19.78 -4.65
N PRO A 173 10.39 -20.18 -3.36
CA PRO A 173 9.74 -19.44 -2.29
C PRO A 173 10.22 -18.00 -2.09
N HIS A 174 11.40 -17.64 -2.61
CA HIS A 174 11.94 -16.28 -2.55
C HIS A 174 11.31 -15.33 -3.58
N ILE A 175 10.68 -15.86 -4.64
CA ILE A 175 9.97 -15.08 -5.66
C ILE A 175 8.57 -14.83 -5.12
N ARG A 176 8.29 -13.58 -4.71
CA ARG A 176 7.00 -13.22 -4.11
C ARG A 176 6.03 -12.63 -5.12
N HIS A 177 6.55 -11.96 -6.15
CA HIS A 177 5.77 -11.38 -7.23
C HIS A 177 6.45 -11.65 -8.57
N LEU A 178 5.67 -11.53 -9.63
CA LEU A 178 6.12 -11.60 -11.00
C LEU A 178 5.81 -10.27 -11.68
N LEU A 179 6.78 -9.76 -12.44
CA LEU A 179 6.60 -8.60 -13.29
C LEU A 179 6.44 -9.10 -14.73
N VAL A 180 5.28 -8.86 -15.31
CA VAL A 180 4.95 -9.26 -16.67
C VAL A 180 5.07 -8.02 -17.56
N LEU A 181 5.93 -8.10 -18.57
CA LEU A 181 6.15 -7.06 -19.57
C LEU A 181 5.68 -7.59 -20.91
N ALA A 182 4.81 -6.84 -21.60
CA ALA A 182 4.38 -7.19 -22.94
C ALA A 182 5.01 -6.24 -23.96
N THR A 183 5.67 -6.80 -24.98
CA THR A 183 6.20 -6.10 -26.15
C THR A 183 5.36 -6.48 -27.38
N PRO A 184 5.57 -5.84 -28.56
CA PRO A 184 4.94 -6.26 -29.80
C PRO A 184 5.31 -7.68 -30.24
N VAL A 185 6.42 -8.24 -29.76
CA VAL A 185 6.98 -9.51 -30.22
C VAL A 185 6.83 -10.62 -29.19
N ASP A 186 7.01 -10.31 -27.91
CA ASP A 186 7.01 -11.28 -26.82
C ASP A 186 6.50 -10.71 -25.48
N ILE A 187 6.10 -11.63 -24.60
CA ILE A 187 5.81 -11.38 -23.20
C ILE A 187 6.99 -11.89 -22.39
N VAL A 188 7.58 -11.04 -21.57
CA VAL A 188 8.70 -11.36 -20.68
C VAL A 188 8.22 -11.36 -19.24
N ILE A 189 8.46 -12.45 -18.51
CA ILE A 189 8.10 -12.60 -17.10
C ILE A 189 9.36 -12.58 -16.25
N LEU A 190 9.50 -11.57 -15.40
CA LEU A 190 10.60 -11.41 -14.45
C LEU A 190 10.16 -11.78 -13.04
N GLY A 191 11.08 -12.31 -12.25
CA GLY A 191 10.85 -12.57 -10.83
C GLY A 191 11.18 -11.35 -9.97
N LEU A 192 10.32 -11.07 -9.00
CA LEU A 192 10.56 -10.09 -7.95
C LEU A 192 10.80 -10.80 -6.62
N SER A 193 11.95 -10.51 -6.02
CA SER A 193 12.34 -11.03 -4.71
C SER A 193 12.61 -9.90 -3.73
N TYR A 194 12.52 -10.21 -2.43
CA TYR A 194 12.80 -9.25 -1.37
C TYR A 194 13.97 -9.76 -0.56
N THR A 195 14.98 -8.91 -0.40
CA THR A 195 16.06 -9.20 0.54
C THR A 195 15.52 -9.00 1.96
N PRO A 196 15.55 -10.04 2.82
CA PRO A 196 15.14 -9.86 4.21
C PRO A 196 16.15 -8.93 4.89
N LEU A 197 15.67 -7.83 5.47
CA LEU A 197 16.50 -6.98 6.33
C LEU A 197 17.05 -7.85 7.47
N GLN A 198 18.37 -7.84 7.63
CA GLN A 198 19.06 -8.58 8.68
C GLN A 198 18.55 -8.12 10.05
N ALA A 199 18.06 -9.08 10.85
CA ALA A 199 17.44 -8.89 12.16
C ALA A 199 18.42 -8.39 13.25
N GLY A 200 19.02 -7.21 13.05
CA GLY A 200 20.00 -6.60 13.94
C GLY A 200 19.81 -5.10 14.20
N SER A 201 18.92 -4.42 13.48
CA SER A 201 18.54 -3.03 13.77
C SER A 201 17.17 -3.02 14.44
N GLY A 202 17.11 -2.62 15.71
CA GLY A 202 15.97 -2.74 16.61
C GLY A 202 14.75 -1.86 16.31
N THR A 203 14.35 -1.74 15.05
CA THR A 203 13.07 -1.14 14.66
C THR A 203 12.06 -2.27 14.43
N LEU A 204 11.38 -2.65 15.51
CA LEU A 204 10.14 -3.44 15.43
C LEU A 204 9.16 -2.57 14.63
N ASN A 205 8.86 -2.91 13.38
CA ASN A 205 7.61 -2.63 12.63
C ASN A 205 7.73 -2.53 11.10
N ASP A 206 8.86 -2.81 10.46
CA ASP A 206 8.97 -2.62 9.00
C ASP A 206 9.38 -3.89 8.24
N SER A 207 8.50 -4.90 8.27
CA SER A 207 8.73 -6.20 7.61
C SER A 207 8.55 -6.20 6.08
N MET A 208 8.42 -5.02 5.44
CA MET A 208 8.40 -4.84 3.98
C MET A 208 9.38 -3.76 3.47
N SER A 209 10.28 -3.22 4.31
CA SER A 209 11.37 -2.32 3.88
C SER A 209 12.63 -3.09 3.46
N GLY A 210 12.50 -4.36 3.05
CA GLY A 210 13.58 -5.09 2.39
C GLY A 210 13.84 -4.53 1.00
N GLY A 211 15.10 -4.42 0.61
CA GLY A 211 15.48 -4.01 -0.75
C GLY A 211 14.83 -4.95 -1.76
N MET A 212 14.04 -4.39 -2.67
CA MET A 212 13.39 -5.15 -3.73
C MET A 212 14.43 -5.44 -4.79
N GLN A 213 14.52 -6.71 -5.18
CA GLN A 213 15.44 -7.14 -6.22
C GLN A 213 14.63 -7.76 -7.36
N LEU A 214 14.67 -7.09 -8.50
CA LEU A 214 14.26 -7.63 -9.79
C LEU A 214 15.33 -8.60 -10.27
N LEU A 215 14.92 -9.83 -10.63
CA LEU A 215 15.85 -10.81 -11.18
C LEU A 215 16.26 -10.40 -12.60
N PRO A 216 17.57 -10.44 -12.92
CA PRO A 216 18.06 -9.98 -14.22
C PRO A 216 17.68 -10.92 -15.36
N ASP A 217 17.55 -12.22 -15.08
CA ASP A 217 17.21 -13.23 -16.07
C ASP A 217 15.68 -13.44 -16.10
N PRO A 218 15.05 -13.33 -17.28
CA PRO A 218 13.66 -13.70 -17.45
C PRO A 218 13.39 -15.15 -17.05
N LEU A 219 12.32 -15.34 -16.28
CA LEU A 219 11.84 -16.67 -15.91
C LEU A 219 11.18 -17.36 -17.10
N TYR A 220 10.44 -16.58 -17.90
CA TYR A 220 9.79 -17.02 -19.12
C TYR A 220 9.78 -15.90 -20.17
N SER A 221 9.89 -16.27 -21.44
CA SER A 221 9.57 -15.42 -22.60
C SER A 221 8.64 -16.19 -23.54
N LEU A 222 7.54 -15.55 -23.95
CA LEU A 222 6.48 -16.15 -24.75
C LEU A 222 6.20 -15.26 -25.97
N PRO A 223 6.23 -15.78 -27.21
CA PRO A 223 5.92 -14.97 -28.39
C PRO A 223 4.45 -14.52 -28.38
N THR A 224 4.17 -13.30 -28.86
CA THR A 224 2.82 -12.72 -28.94
C THR A 224 2.19 -12.83 -30.33
N ASP A 225 2.84 -13.50 -31.29
CA ASP A 225 2.41 -13.65 -32.68
C ASP A 225 1.97 -12.31 -33.33
N ASN A 226 2.68 -11.22 -33.01
CA ASN A 226 2.40 -9.84 -33.42
C ASN A 226 1.07 -9.27 -32.91
N THR A 227 0.50 -9.85 -31.86
CA THR A 227 -0.66 -9.30 -31.17
C THR A 227 -0.23 -8.27 -30.15
N TYR A 228 -0.70 -7.03 -30.34
CA TYR A 228 -0.44 -5.94 -29.41
C TYR A 228 -1.25 -6.12 -28.14
N LEU A 229 -0.63 -6.62 -27.07
CA LEU A 229 -1.25 -6.79 -25.76
C LEU A 229 -1.22 -5.46 -25.00
N LEU A 230 -2.40 -4.95 -24.64
CA LEU A 230 -2.60 -3.60 -24.08
C LEU A 230 -2.90 -3.61 -22.59
N THR A 231 -3.32 -4.74 -22.03
CA THR A 231 -3.70 -4.84 -20.61
C THR A 231 -3.31 -6.20 -20.10
N ILE A 232 -2.81 -6.23 -18.87
CA ILE A 232 -2.40 -7.41 -18.14
C ILE A 232 -3.15 -7.39 -16.81
N THR A 233 -3.78 -8.50 -16.45
CA THR A 233 -4.41 -8.68 -15.14
C THR A 233 -4.13 -10.09 -14.64
N SER A 234 -4.39 -10.34 -13.36
CA SER A 234 -4.20 -11.67 -12.78
C SER A 234 -5.31 -12.04 -11.82
N ALA A 235 -5.52 -13.34 -11.68
CA ALA A 235 -6.40 -13.90 -10.66
C ALA A 235 -5.59 -14.33 -9.43
N GLU A 236 -6.26 -14.45 -8.28
CA GLU A 236 -5.64 -14.83 -7.00
C GLU A 236 -4.95 -16.21 -7.04
N ASN A 237 -5.32 -17.07 -7.98
CA ASN A 237 -4.69 -18.38 -8.19
C ASN A 237 -3.42 -18.33 -9.06
N GLY A 238 -2.94 -17.14 -9.43
CA GLY A 238 -1.74 -16.92 -10.21
C GLY A 238 -1.91 -17.11 -11.73
N ARG A 239 -3.15 -17.14 -12.24
CA ARG A 239 -3.43 -17.10 -13.68
C ARG A 239 -3.25 -15.68 -14.20
N ILE A 240 -2.61 -15.55 -15.36
CA ILE A 240 -2.33 -14.27 -16.03
C ILE A 240 -3.27 -14.15 -17.23
N PHE A 241 -4.04 -13.07 -17.27
CA PHE A 241 -4.91 -12.74 -18.39
C PHE A 241 -4.43 -11.48 -19.08
N MET A 242 -4.55 -11.44 -20.40
CA MET A 242 -4.16 -10.30 -21.21
C MET A 242 -5.22 -9.96 -22.24
N ALA A 243 -5.38 -8.68 -22.56
CA ALA A 243 -6.29 -8.22 -23.60
C ALA A 243 -5.48 -7.64 -24.77
N GLY A 244 -5.76 -8.13 -25.96
CA GLY A 244 -5.17 -7.65 -27.19
C GLY A 244 -5.91 -6.44 -27.78
N LYS A 245 -5.22 -5.67 -28.62
CA LYS A 245 -5.81 -4.58 -29.41
C LYS A 245 -6.91 -5.06 -30.38
N ASP A 246 -6.90 -6.34 -30.70
CA ASP A 246 -7.92 -7.04 -31.50
C ASP A 246 -9.24 -7.27 -30.76
N GLY A 247 -9.30 -6.96 -29.45
CA GLY A 247 -10.48 -7.15 -28.61
C GLY A 247 -10.61 -8.57 -28.04
N CYS A 248 -9.59 -9.42 -28.20
CA CYS A 248 -9.58 -10.77 -27.68
C CYS A 248 -8.98 -10.83 -26.26
N LEU A 249 -9.42 -11.83 -25.50
CA LEU A 249 -8.87 -12.18 -24.19
C LEU A 249 -7.95 -13.40 -24.33
N TYR A 250 -6.76 -13.28 -23.77
CA TYR A 250 -5.68 -14.25 -23.78
C TYR A 250 -5.35 -14.70 -22.36
N GLU A 251 -4.85 -15.92 -22.21
CA GLU A 251 -4.34 -16.46 -20.94
C GLU A 251 -2.96 -17.07 -21.18
N VAL A 252 -2.04 -16.85 -20.24
CA VAL A 252 -0.75 -17.55 -20.21
C VAL A 252 -0.94 -18.88 -19.49
N ALA A 253 -0.76 -19.98 -20.22
CA ALA A 253 -0.91 -21.35 -19.72
C ALA A 253 0.44 -22.03 -19.47
#